data_AF-A0A5J4NW29-F1
#
_entry.id   AF-A0A5J4NW29-F1
#
_cell.length_a   1.000
_cell.length_b   1.000
_cell.length_c   1.000
_cell.angle_alpha   90.00
_cell.angle_beta   90.00
_cell.angle_gamma   90.00
#
_symmetry.space_group_name_H-M   'P 1'
#
loop_
_entity.id
_entity.type
_entity.pdbx_description
1 polymer ?
#
loop_
_entity_poly.entity_id
_entity_poly.type
_entity_poly.pdbx_seq_one_letter_code
_entity_poly.pdbx_strand_id
1 'polypeptide(L)'
;MTPFTSNDFIHWDKDMVSAWLYELGFGYAVSSTRRWLHQGSDLVRASRKEVEHEMGIRNPLHLKKLFLHLQLRTKEPVSMFPGFPIVQMEVPSYFNVAAWLDDMGLGAYTTAFDVAAVNALVLNNLTLDDLEVLKITSELHLLSLRRGIQILRRINFDLKALFRGPPFAPNSDWLAAGDLENTDEYDETPGVFASSTSRSNIMTQSLTTSVTDPGTPDDSITAVHTKSEVAFTNLGVWDVCRWTQYRVMAWLNFIELPEYAPGLAGSGVHGALIVLEDRLTPDLLANILHIPSNKTLVRRHLNSKFAELVGEEIWQRKQAVMNDPDIVALTQHSKIKPSELRETDL
;
A
#
# COMPACT_ATOMS: atom_id res chain seq x y z
N MET A 1 -10.59 -20.37 11.84
CA MET A 1 -12.00 -19.97 11.62
C MET A 1 -12.86 -20.89 12.46
N THR A 2 -13.47 -20.36 13.50
CA THR A 2 -14.53 -21.01 14.29
C THR A 2 -15.83 -21.08 13.47
N PRO A 3 -16.62 -22.15 13.58
CA PRO A 3 -17.77 -22.39 12.74
C PRO A 3 -18.98 -21.69 13.34
N PHE A 4 -19.08 -20.36 13.21
CA PHE A 4 -20.40 -19.76 13.38
C PHE A 4 -21.24 -20.19 12.18
N THR A 5 -22.35 -20.83 12.51
CA THR A 5 -23.33 -21.45 11.63
C THR A 5 -23.61 -20.62 10.38
N SER A 6 -23.93 -21.27 9.25
CA SER A 6 -24.40 -20.65 7.99
C SER A 6 -25.63 -19.72 8.13
N ASN A 7 -26.17 -19.56 9.34
CA ASN A 7 -27.34 -18.75 9.64
C ASN A 7 -26.96 -17.27 9.78
N ASP A 8 -27.83 -16.43 9.22
CA ASP A 8 -27.74 -14.97 9.25
C ASP A 8 -27.61 -14.45 10.70
N PHE A 9 -26.78 -13.40 10.91
CA PHE A 9 -26.50 -12.81 12.21
C PHE A 9 -27.77 -12.43 12.97
N ILE A 10 -28.83 -12.01 12.27
CA ILE A 10 -30.10 -11.62 12.90
C ILE A 10 -30.73 -12.73 13.77
N HIS A 11 -30.38 -13.99 13.53
CA HIS A 11 -30.90 -15.15 14.25
C HIS A 11 -29.98 -15.66 15.36
N TRP A 12 -28.81 -15.06 15.54
CA TRP A 12 -27.85 -15.52 16.54
C TRP A 12 -28.37 -15.29 17.95
N ASP A 13 -28.17 -16.28 18.83
CA ASP A 13 -28.48 -16.15 20.24
C ASP A 13 -27.40 -15.35 21.00
N LYS A 14 -27.64 -15.09 22.29
CA LYS A 14 -26.73 -14.32 23.15
C LYS A 14 -25.33 -14.94 23.23
N ASP A 15 -25.20 -16.26 23.21
CA ASP A 15 -23.93 -16.95 23.39
C ASP A 15 -23.10 -16.90 22.11
N MET A 16 -23.74 -17.08 20.94
CA MET A 16 -23.11 -16.87 19.63
C MET A 16 -22.61 -15.43 19.47
N VAL A 17 -23.44 -14.43 19.79
CA VAL A 17 -23.04 -13.01 19.73
C VAL A 17 -21.88 -12.74 20.70
N SER A 18 -21.92 -13.30 21.91
CA SER A 18 -20.86 -13.11 22.91
C SER A 18 -19.52 -13.71 22.44
N ALA A 19 -19.54 -14.93 21.90
CA ALA A 19 -18.35 -15.58 21.39
C ALA A 19 -17.74 -14.79 20.22
N TRP A 20 -18.56 -14.29 19.30
CA TRP A 20 -18.09 -13.42 18.21
C TRP A 20 -17.51 -12.09 18.71
N LEU A 21 -18.11 -11.45 19.72
CA LEU A 21 -17.54 -10.24 20.32
C LEU A 21 -16.15 -10.51 20.94
N TYR A 22 -15.95 -11.66 21.59
CA TYR A 22 -14.62 -12.05 22.08
C TYR A 22 -13.62 -12.21 20.93
N GLU A 23 -14.00 -12.83 19.81
CA GLU A 23 -13.14 -12.97 18.63
C GLU A 23 -12.76 -11.63 18.00
N LEU A 24 -13.65 -10.65 18.04
CA LEU A 24 -13.35 -9.29 17.60
C LEU A 24 -12.47 -8.48 18.56
N GLY A 25 -12.21 -9.00 19.77
CA GLY A 25 -11.50 -8.31 20.83
C GLY A 25 -12.39 -7.40 21.70
N PHE A 26 -13.72 -7.54 21.62
CA PHE A 26 -14.70 -6.77 22.37
C PHE A 26 -15.22 -7.49 23.62
N GLY A 27 -14.40 -8.33 24.24
CA GLY A 27 -14.76 -9.04 25.46
C GLY A 27 -15.23 -8.13 26.60
N TYR A 28 -14.72 -6.89 26.65
CA TYR A 28 -15.13 -5.89 27.64
C TYR A 28 -16.61 -5.45 27.49
N ALA A 29 -17.17 -5.54 26.28
CA ALA A 29 -18.55 -5.11 25.98
C ALA A 29 -19.57 -6.24 26.14
N VAL A 30 -19.13 -7.50 26.32
CA VAL A 30 -20.04 -8.66 26.35
C VAL A 30 -21.05 -8.57 27.49
N SER A 31 -20.62 -8.21 28.70
CA SER A 31 -21.48 -8.16 29.88
C SER A 31 -22.63 -7.16 29.74
N SER A 32 -22.35 -5.96 29.20
CA SER A 32 -23.35 -4.92 28.94
C SER A 32 -24.26 -5.33 27.77
N THR A 33 -23.67 -5.79 26.66
CA THR A 33 -24.41 -6.27 25.49
C THR A 33 -25.41 -7.36 25.84
N ARG A 34 -25.05 -8.35 26.67
CA ARG A 34 -25.95 -9.45 27.06
C ARG A 34 -27.19 -9.02 27.85
N ARG A 35 -27.10 -7.90 28.59
CA ARG A 35 -28.22 -7.36 29.37
C ARG A 35 -29.28 -6.73 28.46
N TRP A 36 -28.82 -6.11 27.38
CA TRP A 36 -29.66 -5.41 26.40
C TRP A 36 -30.15 -6.34 25.29
N LEU A 37 -29.27 -7.19 24.75
CA LEU A 37 -29.54 -8.02 23.57
C LEU A 37 -30.39 -9.25 23.92
N HIS A 38 -31.47 -9.48 23.18
CA HIS A 38 -32.24 -10.73 23.17
C HIS A 38 -31.79 -11.66 22.03
N GLN A 39 -31.60 -11.11 20.83
CA GLN A 39 -31.15 -11.80 19.63
C GLN A 39 -30.26 -10.89 18.78
N GLY A 40 -29.47 -11.44 17.85
CA GLY A 40 -28.60 -10.66 16.97
C GLY A 40 -29.31 -9.56 16.16
N SER A 41 -30.62 -9.72 15.87
CA SER A 41 -31.44 -8.70 15.21
C SER A 41 -31.53 -7.37 15.99
N ASP A 42 -31.46 -7.41 17.33
CA ASP A 42 -31.46 -6.20 18.16
C ASP A 42 -30.23 -5.33 17.84
N LEU A 43 -29.05 -5.95 17.68
CA LEU A 43 -27.83 -5.24 17.33
C LEU A 43 -27.84 -4.71 15.89
N VAL A 44 -28.40 -5.47 14.94
CA VAL A 44 -28.46 -5.07 13.52
C VAL A 44 -29.38 -3.87 13.32
N ARG A 45 -30.50 -3.81 14.05
CA ARG A 45 -31.54 -2.79 13.87
C ARG A 45 -31.36 -1.57 14.78
N ALA A 46 -30.49 -1.65 15.79
CA ALA A 46 -30.18 -0.54 16.67
C ALA A 46 -29.48 0.61 15.94
N SER A 47 -29.77 1.84 16.38
CA SER A 47 -29.03 3.02 15.93
C SER A 47 -27.61 3.03 16.49
N ARG A 48 -26.70 3.76 15.83
CA ARG A 48 -25.32 3.98 16.30
C ARG A 48 -25.26 4.40 17.77
N LYS A 49 -26.12 5.34 18.18
CA LYS A 49 -26.12 5.91 19.53
C LYS A 49 -26.57 4.88 20.58
N GLU A 50 -27.55 4.05 20.24
CA GLU A 50 -28.00 2.97 21.10
C GLU A 50 -26.90 1.92 21.28
N VAL A 51 -26.24 1.49 20.19
CA VAL A 51 -25.12 0.54 20.26
C VAL A 51 -23.97 1.09 21.11
N GLU A 52 -23.60 2.37 20.91
CA GLU A 52 -22.59 3.05 21.71
C GLU A 52 -22.94 3.04 23.21
N HIS A 53 -24.19 3.37 23.54
CA HIS A 53 -24.67 3.45 24.92
C HIS A 53 -24.77 2.07 25.58
N GLU A 54 -25.52 1.15 24.96
CA GLU A 54 -25.87 -0.15 25.53
C GLU A 54 -24.67 -1.10 25.61
N MET A 55 -23.78 -1.06 24.61
CA MET A 55 -22.55 -1.87 24.65
C MET A 55 -21.41 -1.19 25.43
N GLY A 56 -21.51 0.12 25.69
CA GLY A 56 -20.49 0.90 26.39
C GLY A 56 -19.20 1.11 25.57
N ILE A 57 -19.30 1.14 24.23
CA ILE A 57 -18.15 1.29 23.34
C ILE A 57 -17.89 2.77 23.08
N ARG A 58 -16.85 3.33 23.71
CA ARG A 58 -16.52 4.77 23.59
C ARG A 58 -15.57 5.11 22.45
N ASN A 59 -14.72 4.17 22.02
CA ASN A 59 -13.77 4.42 20.94
C ASN A 59 -14.51 4.35 19.58
N PRO A 60 -14.52 5.42 18.76
CA PRO A 60 -15.19 5.42 17.47
C PRO A 60 -14.70 4.32 16.51
N LEU A 61 -13.42 3.94 16.57
CA LEU A 61 -12.86 2.88 15.73
C LEU A 61 -13.27 1.47 16.18
N HIS A 62 -13.57 1.28 17.47
CA HIS A 62 -14.16 0.03 17.95
C HIS A 62 -15.59 -0.13 17.42
N LEU A 63 -16.38 0.95 17.45
CA LEU A 63 -17.71 0.96 16.83
C LEU A 63 -17.59 0.67 15.34
N LYS A 64 -16.70 1.37 14.62
CA LYS A 64 -16.47 1.14 13.19
C LYS A 64 -16.15 -0.32 12.90
N LYS A 65 -15.17 -0.91 13.61
CA LYS A 65 -14.83 -2.33 13.47
C LYS A 65 -16.03 -3.26 13.69
N LEU A 66 -16.82 -3.02 14.74
CA LEU A 66 -18.03 -3.80 15.02
C LEU A 66 -19.00 -3.73 13.83
N PHE A 67 -19.31 -2.54 13.33
CA PHE A 67 -20.26 -2.36 12.24
C PHE A 67 -19.77 -2.93 10.91
N LEU A 68 -18.47 -2.78 10.58
CA LEU A 68 -17.89 -3.41 9.38
C LEU A 68 -18.02 -4.95 9.43
N HIS A 69 -17.74 -5.57 10.57
CA HIS A 69 -17.91 -7.03 10.73
C HIS A 69 -19.37 -7.46 10.78
N LEU A 70 -20.25 -6.62 11.32
CA LEU A 70 -21.69 -6.89 11.33
C LEU A 70 -22.23 -6.96 9.90
N GLN A 71 -21.86 -6.01 9.05
CA GLN A 71 -22.25 -5.98 7.63
C GLN A 71 -21.82 -7.23 6.86
N LEU A 72 -20.69 -7.85 7.21
CA LEU A 72 -20.25 -9.11 6.60
C LEU A 72 -21.07 -10.32 7.05
N ARG A 73 -21.87 -10.20 8.12
CA ARG A 73 -22.61 -11.32 8.73
C ARG A 73 -24.13 -11.21 8.61
N THR A 74 -24.65 -10.09 8.12
CA THR A 74 -26.10 -9.89 7.92
C THR A 74 -26.43 -9.52 6.48
N LYS A 75 -27.61 -9.95 6.02
CA LYS A 75 -28.20 -9.47 4.75
C LYS A 75 -29.04 -8.21 4.95
N GLU A 76 -29.42 -7.90 6.18
CA GLU A 76 -30.17 -6.68 6.51
C GLU A 76 -29.23 -5.45 6.46
N PRO A 77 -29.71 -4.28 6.01
CA PRO A 77 -28.90 -3.08 5.97
C PRO A 77 -28.54 -2.63 7.39
N VAL A 78 -27.25 -2.50 7.66
CA VAL A 78 -26.74 -1.96 8.92
C VAL A 78 -26.69 -0.44 8.83
N SER A 79 -27.39 0.24 9.75
CA SER A 79 -27.54 1.70 9.80
C SER A 79 -26.24 2.42 10.19
N MET A 80 -25.24 2.43 9.30
CA MET A 80 -24.06 3.29 9.44
C MET A 80 -23.38 3.63 8.11
N PHE A 81 -23.45 2.74 7.12
CA PHE A 81 -22.82 2.94 5.82
C PHE A 81 -23.85 2.75 4.71
N PRO A 82 -24.59 3.81 4.33
CA PRO A 82 -25.42 3.75 3.14
C PRO A 82 -24.51 3.65 1.91
N GLY A 83 -24.51 2.49 1.24
CA GLY A 83 -24.28 2.47 -0.21
C GLY A 83 -23.07 1.72 -0.76
N PHE A 84 -22.16 1.18 0.05
CA PHE A 84 -21.05 0.37 -0.50
C PHE A 84 -21.05 -1.05 0.06
N PRO A 85 -21.17 -2.08 -0.80
CA PRO A 85 -21.01 -3.45 -0.37
C PRO A 85 -19.57 -3.68 0.09
N ILE A 86 -19.39 -4.12 1.33
CA ILE A 86 -18.08 -4.54 1.83
C ILE A 86 -17.80 -5.93 1.28
N VAL A 87 -16.66 -6.07 0.61
CA VAL A 87 -16.17 -7.37 0.16
C VAL A 87 -15.47 -8.06 1.31
N GLN A 88 -15.82 -9.33 1.55
CA GLN A 88 -15.09 -10.16 2.50
C GLN A 88 -13.64 -10.30 2.03
N MET A 89 -12.70 -9.90 2.88
CA MET A 89 -11.29 -9.97 2.58
C MET A 89 -10.70 -11.31 3.03
N GLU A 90 -9.98 -11.99 2.14
CA GLU A 90 -9.18 -13.17 2.48
C GLU A 90 -7.81 -12.75 3.03
N VAL A 91 -7.81 -12.30 4.28
CA VAL A 91 -6.59 -11.80 4.93
C VAL A 91 -5.76 -13.00 5.42
N PRO A 92 -4.46 -13.09 5.08
CA PRO A 92 -3.59 -14.14 5.59
C PRO A 92 -3.53 -14.14 7.13
N SER A 93 -3.50 -15.31 7.75
CA SER A 93 -3.51 -15.45 9.22
C SER A 93 -2.33 -14.80 9.93
N TYR A 94 -1.22 -14.60 9.22
CA TYR A 94 -0.01 -13.94 9.71
C TYR A 94 0.01 -12.43 9.45
N PHE A 95 -1.03 -11.86 8.83
CA PHE A 95 -1.11 -10.41 8.63
C PHE A 95 -1.09 -9.69 9.96
N ASN A 96 -0.22 -8.68 10.07
CA ASN A 96 -0.05 -7.91 11.29
C ASN A 96 0.09 -6.42 10.95
N VAL A 97 -0.82 -5.61 11.49
CA VAL A 97 -0.87 -4.16 11.21
C VAL A 97 0.38 -3.44 11.72
N ALA A 98 0.89 -3.82 12.90
CA ALA A 98 2.10 -3.21 13.47
C ALA A 98 3.34 -3.48 12.59
N ALA A 99 3.53 -4.74 12.17
CA ALA A 99 4.63 -5.10 11.27
C ALA A 99 4.54 -4.35 9.93
N TRP A 100 3.33 -4.19 9.39
CA TRP A 100 3.11 -3.40 8.19
C TRP A 100 3.39 -1.90 8.41
N LEU A 101 2.99 -1.33 9.55
CA LEU A 101 3.33 0.06 9.88
C LEU A 101 4.85 0.26 9.95
N ASP A 102 5.59 -0.67 10.55
CA ASP A 102 7.05 -0.64 10.58
C ASP A 102 7.63 -0.73 9.16
N ASP A 103 7.11 -1.62 8.31
CA ASP A 103 7.50 -1.72 6.91
C ASP A 103 7.27 -0.43 6.13
N MET A 104 6.20 0.33 6.43
CA MET A 104 5.92 1.61 5.78
C MET A 104 6.71 2.78 6.39
N GLY A 105 7.40 2.57 7.51
CA GLY A 105 8.09 3.63 8.24
C GLY A 105 7.19 4.49 9.11
N LEU A 106 6.07 3.91 9.57
CA LEU A 106 5.00 4.54 10.35
C LEU A 106 4.83 3.90 11.74
N GLY A 107 5.85 3.17 12.22
CA GLY A 107 5.83 2.45 13.51
C GLY A 107 5.52 3.30 14.74
N ALA A 108 5.72 4.62 14.67
CA ALA A 108 5.31 5.54 15.73
C ALA A 108 3.79 5.51 16.03
N TYR A 109 2.98 5.06 15.08
CA TYR A 109 1.52 4.93 15.22
C TYR A 109 1.06 3.56 15.71
N THR A 110 1.96 2.58 15.87
CA THR A 110 1.61 1.20 16.26
C THR A 110 0.74 1.17 17.52
N THR A 111 1.10 1.90 18.57
CA THR A 111 0.30 1.97 19.81
C THR A 111 -1.09 2.54 19.58
N ALA A 112 -1.23 3.56 18.73
CA ALA A 112 -2.53 4.17 18.44
C ALA A 112 -3.45 3.20 17.68
N PHE A 113 -2.90 2.46 16.71
CA PHE A 113 -3.63 1.44 15.95
C PHE A 113 -4.03 0.24 16.83
N ASP A 114 -3.14 -0.19 17.72
CA ASP A 114 -3.39 -1.29 18.67
C ASP A 114 -4.50 -0.93 19.67
N VAL A 115 -4.40 0.25 20.31
CA VAL A 115 -5.43 0.75 21.24
C VAL A 115 -6.78 0.97 20.55
N ALA A 116 -6.79 1.31 19.26
CA ALA A 116 -8.00 1.42 18.45
C ALA A 116 -8.47 0.10 17.83
N ALA A 117 -7.79 -1.01 18.14
CA ALA A 117 -8.08 -2.37 17.66
C ALA A 117 -8.18 -2.48 16.13
N VAL A 118 -7.41 -1.66 15.39
CA VAL A 118 -7.41 -1.61 13.93
C VAL A 118 -6.92 -2.96 13.38
N ASN A 119 -7.80 -3.65 12.65
CA ASN A 119 -7.45 -4.87 11.92
C ASN A 119 -7.39 -4.58 10.40
N ALA A 120 -7.09 -5.59 9.58
CA ALA A 120 -7.05 -5.44 8.11
C ALA A 120 -8.33 -4.86 7.51
N LEU A 121 -9.50 -5.24 8.04
CA LEU A 121 -10.79 -4.74 7.56
C LEU A 121 -10.97 -3.24 7.88
N VAL A 122 -10.67 -2.83 9.11
CA VAL A 122 -10.71 -1.40 9.50
C VAL A 122 -9.66 -0.61 8.71
N LEU A 123 -8.45 -1.15 8.58
CA LEU A 123 -7.36 -0.54 7.81
C LEU A 123 -7.77 -0.28 6.36
N ASN A 124 -8.42 -1.25 5.71
CA ASN A 124 -8.91 -1.12 4.33
C ASN A 124 -10.06 -0.12 4.17
N ASN A 125 -10.66 0.33 5.27
CA ASN A 125 -11.84 1.20 5.29
C ASN A 125 -11.61 2.47 6.13
N LEU A 126 -10.35 2.87 6.38
CA LEU A 126 -10.07 4.10 7.12
C LEU A 126 -10.59 5.33 6.36
N THR A 127 -11.09 6.32 7.10
CA THR A 127 -11.47 7.64 6.57
C THR A 127 -10.54 8.71 7.12
N LEU A 128 -10.64 9.94 6.60
CA LEU A 128 -9.86 11.07 7.11
C LEU A 128 -10.18 11.37 8.58
N ASP A 129 -11.44 11.26 8.98
CA ASP A 129 -11.86 11.44 10.38
C ASP A 129 -11.19 10.41 11.31
N ASP A 130 -10.99 9.17 10.85
CA ASP A 130 -10.31 8.15 11.63
C ASP A 130 -8.84 8.51 11.88
N LEU A 131 -8.20 9.22 10.95
CA LEU A 131 -6.81 9.65 11.11
C LEU A 131 -6.64 10.65 12.25
N GLU A 132 -7.65 11.48 12.51
CA GLU A 132 -7.65 12.38 13.67
C GLU A 132 -7.71 11.59 14.99
N VAL A 133 -8.50 10.51 15.04
CA VAL A 133 -8.55 9.58 16.17
C VAL A 133 -7.19 8.90 16.37
N LEU A 134 -6.54 8.50 15.27
CA LEU A 134 -5.22 7.87 15.24
C LEU A 134 -4.05 8.86 15.41
N LYS A 135 -4.33 10.16 15.58
CA LYS A 135 -3.33 11.24 15.74
C LYS A 135 -2.38 11.40 14.55
N ILE A 136 -2.84 11.07 13.36
CA ILE A 136 -2.13 11.29 12.10
C ILE A 136 -2.57 12.64 11.55
N THR A 137 -1.72 13.64 11.72
CA THR A 137 -1.97 15.03 11.28
C THR A 137 -1.07 15.47 10.12
N SER A 138 -0.01 14.70 9.86
CA SER A 138 0.92 14.92 8.75
C SER A 138 0.27 14.51 7.44
N GLU A 139 0.27 15.41 6.46
CA GLU A 139 -0.19 15.11 5.10
C GLU A 139 0.69 14.04 4.47
N LEU A 140 2.01 14.10 4.69
CA LEU A 140 2.94 13.09 4.19
C LEU A 140 2.61 11.69 4.71
N HIS A 141 2.25 11.56 6.00
CA HIS A 141 1.89 10.27 6.59
C HIS A 141 0.51 9.78 6.13
N LEU A 142 -0.44 10.69 5.87
CA LEU A 142 -1.70 10.37 5.21
C LEU A 142 -1.45 9.75 3.81
N LEU A 143 -0.64 10.41 2.99
CA LEU A 143 -0.31 9.92 1.63
C LEU A 143 0.44 8.58 1.70
N SER A 144 1.34 8.45 2.68
CA SER A 144 2.04 7.19 2.96
C SER A 144 1.05 6.07 3.25
N LEU A 145 0.12 6.25 4.19
CA LEU A 145 -0.92 5.25 4.48
C LEU A 145 -1.76 4.94 3.24
N ARG A 146 -2.21 5.95 2.50
CA ARG A 146 -3.02 5.78 1.28
C ARG A 146 -2.31 4.88 0.26
N ARG A 147 -1.06 5.20 -0.08
CA ARG A 147 -0.29 4.41 -1.07
C ARG A 147 0.09 3.04 -0.52
N GLY A 148 0.37 2.92 0.76
CA GLY A 148 0.62 1.64 1.41
C GLY A 148 -0.61 0.72 1.37
N ILE A 149 -1.81 1.25 1.69
CA ILE A 149 -3.08 0.51 1.62
C ILE A 149 -3.40 0.12 0.17
N GLN A 150 -3.15 1.02 -0.79
CA GLN A 150 -3.28 0.73 -2.22
C GLN A 150 -2.43 -0.50 -2.63
N ILE A 151 -1.21 -0.63 -2.12
CA ILE A 151 -0.37 -1.81 -2.38
C ILE A 151 -0.82 -3.04 -1.59
N LEU A 152 -1.27 -2.90 -0.33
CA LEU A 152 -1.88 -4.00 0.41
C LEU A 152 -3.05 -4.63 -0.36
N ARG A 153 -3.95 -3.80 -0.93
CA ARG A 153 -5.06 -4.26 -1.76
C ARG A 153 -4.57 -5.08 -2.96
N ARG A 154 -3.50 -4.63 -3.64
CA ARG A 154 -2.93 -5.33 -4.81
C ARG A 154 -2.24 -6.64 -4.48
N ILE A 155 -1.61 -6.74 -3.31
CA ILE A 155 -0.94 -7.97 -2.86
C ILE A 155 -1.86 -8.84 -2.00
N ASN A 156 -3.18 -8.58 -1.99
CA ASN A 156 -4.17 -9.30 -1.18
C ASN A 156 -3.77 -9.41 0.30
N PHE A 157 -3.19 -8.33 0.84
CA PHE A 157 -2.71 -8.25 2.23
C PHE A 157 -1.62 -9.30 2.58
N ASP A 158 -0.96 -9.91 1.59
CA ASP A 158 0.21 -10.77 1.82
C ASP A 158 1.47 -9.93 2.08
N LEU A 159 1.82 -9.76 3.35
CA LEU A 159 3.03 -9.04 3.75
C LEU A 159 4.33 -9.69 3.27
N LYS A 160 4.35 -10.96 2.88
CA LYS A 160 5.55 -11.61 2.31
C LYS A 160 5.86 -11.13 0.90
N ALA A 161 4.87 -10.58 0.20
CA ALA A 161 5.08 -9.95 -1.10
C ALA A 161 5.81 -8.59 -1.02
N LEU A 162 6.00 -8.02 0.19
CA LEU A 162 6.78 -6.81 0.40
C LEU A 162 8.29 -7.10 0.44
N PHE A 163 9.06 -6.24 -0.21
CA PHE A 163 10.51 -6.38 -0.32
C PHE A 163 11.21 -5.64 0.82
N ARG A 164 11.88 -6.39 1.70
CA ARG A 164 12.60 -5.90 2.90
C ARG A 164 14.12 -5.99 2.80
N GLY A 165 14.63 -7.02 2.10
CA GLY A 165 16.05 -7.30 1.97
C GLY A 165 16.78 -6.31 1.05
N PRO A 166 18.11 -6.34 0.96
CA PRO A 166 18.86 -5.41 0.12
C PRO A 166 18.67 -5.69 -1.39
N PRO A 167 18.68 -4.64 -2.25
CA PRO A 167 18.95 -4.66 -3.68
C PRO A 167 18.96 -6.01 -4.40
N PHE A 168 20.06 -6.67 -4.05
CA PHE A 168 20.82 -7.60 -4.85
C PHE A 168 21.46 -8.66 -3.93
N ALA A 169 20.74 -9.11 -2.90
CA ALA A 169 21.23 -10.24 -2.10
C ALA A 169 21.52 -11.42 -3.05
N PRO A 170 22.70 -12.06 -2.98
CA PRO A 170 23.12 -13.07 -3.96
C PRO A 170 22.21 -14.32 -4.02
N ASN A 171 21.23 -14.45 -3.12
CA ASN A 171 20.21 -15.51 -3.11
C ASN A 171 18.77 -14.99 -3.30
N SER A 172 18.57 -13.87 -4.00
CA SER A 172 17.23 -13.39 -4.34
C SER A 172 16.94 -13.67 -5.82
N ASP A 173 15.94 -14.49 -6.11
CA ASP A 173 15.51 -14.95 -7.43
C ASP A 173 14.88 -13.84 -8.32
N TRP A 174 15.34 -12.59 -8.20
CA TRP A 174 14.78 -11.46 -8.96
C TRP A 174 15.17 -11.45 -10.44
N LEU A 175 16.21 -12.20 -10.83
CA LEU A 175 16.62 -12.35 -12.23
C LEU A 175 15.81 -13.41 -13.02
N ALA A 176 14.96 -14.20 -12.35
CA ALA A 176 14.22 -15.29 -13.00
C ALA A 176 12.74 -14.95 -13.30
N ALA A 177 12.23 -13.82 -12.80
CA ALA A 177 10.82 -13.45 -12.94
C ALA A 177 10.51 -12.51 -14.13
N GLY A 178 11.44 -12.40 -15.10
CA GLY A 178 11.27 -11.60 -16.32
C GLY A 178 10.36 -12.22 -17.39
N ASP A 179 9.89 -13.46 -17.19
CA ASP A 179 9.11 -14.21 -18.17
C ASP A 179 7.73 -14.64 -17.62
N LEU A 180 6.96 -13.72 -17.05
CA LEU A 180 5.52 -13.92 -16.86
C LEU A 180 4.75 -12.95 -17.75
N GLU A 181 4.24 -13.57 -18.81
CA GLU A 181 3.39 -13.11 -19.88
C GLU A 181 2.56 -11.85 -19.62
N ASN A 182 2.68 -10.97 -20.61
CA ASN A 182 1.79 -9.88 -20.94
C ASN A 182 0.31 -10.32 -20.83
N THR A 183 -0.38 -9.87 -19.78
CA THR A 183 -1.85 -9.89 -19.70
C THR A 183 -2.34 -8.45 -19.76
N ASP A 184 -2.14 -7.85 -20.92
CA ASP A 184 -2.90 -6.67 -21.34
C ASP A 184 -4.34 -7.12 -21.63
N GLU A 185 -5.22 -7.01 -20.65
CA GLU A 185 -6.67 -7.00 -20.90
C GLU A 185 -7.31 -5.93 -20.00
N TYR A 186 -7.18 -4.67 -20.43
CA TYR A 186 -7.97 -3.56 -19.93
C TYR A 186 -9.33 -3.58 -20.64
N ASP A 187 -10.37 -4.03 -19.94
CA ASP A 187 -11.77 -3.88 -20.37
C ASP A 187 -12.35 -2.56 -19.83
N GLU A 188 -12.31 -1.51 -20.64
CA GLU A 188 -13.23 -0.38 -20.52
C GLU A 188 -14.32 -0.53 -21.60
N THR A 189 -15.55 -0.82 -21.16
CA THR A 189 -16.78 -0.77 -21.97
C THR A 189 -17.21 0.71 -22.22
N PRO A 190 -18.08 1.08 -23.20
CA PRO A 190 -19.02 0.27 -24.00
C PRO A 190 -19.00 0.51 -25.53
N GLY A 191 -19.29 -0.55 -26.31
CA GLY A 191 -19.36 -0.51 -27.77
C GLY A 191 -20.66 0.07 -28.35
N VAL A 192 -20.50 1.07 -29.23
CA VAL A 192 -21.43 1.40 -30.32
C VAL A 192 -20.81 0.93 -31.63
N PHE A 193 -21.60 0.19 -32.41
CA PHE A 193 -21.44 -0.23 -33.82
C PHE A 193 -20.29 0.38 -34.64
N ALA A 194 -19.48 -0.47 -35.29
CA ALA A 194 -19.57 -0.70 -36.74
C ALA A 194 -18.52 -1.71 -37.25
N SER A 195 -18.89 -2.30 -38.38
CA SER A 195 -18.33 -3.41 -39.13
C SER A 195 -16.96 -3.21 -39.81
N SER A 196 -16.26 -4.33 -39.99
CA SER A 196 -15.88 -4.89 -41.31
C SER A 196 -14.36 -5.05 -41.63
N THR A 197 -14.04 -6.27 -42.06
CA THR A 197 -13.21 -6.62 -43.24
C THR A 197 -11.69 -6.85 -43.08
N SER A 198 -11.34 -8.14 -43.00
CA SER A 198 -10.42 -8.90 -43.88
C SER A 198 -8.90 -8.71 -43.92
N ARG A 199 -8.27 -9.90 -43.89
CA ARG A 199 -7.11 -10.40 -44.70
C ARG A 199 -5.72 -9.92 -44.27
N SER A 200 -4.64 -10.70 -44.37
CA SER A 200 -4.38 -12.15 -44.54
C SER A 200 -2.84 -12.30 -44.62
N ASN A 201 -2.31 -13.33 -43.97
CA ASN A 201 -1.13 -14.15 -44.32
C ASN A 201 0.24 -13.47 -44.62
N ILE A 202 1.33 -14.02 -44.07
CA ILE A 202 2.25 -14.97 -44.75
C ILE A 202 3.46 -15.23 -43.83
N MET A 203 3.94 -16.47 -43.94
CA MET A 203 4.92 -17.24 -43.16
C MET A 203 6.18 -17.46 -44.01
N THR A 204 7.38 -17.55 -43.39
CA THR A 204 8.59 -18.34 -43.79
C THR A 204 9.78 -17.92 -42.90
N GLN A 205 10.39 -18.74 -42.02
CA GLN A 205 11.34 -19.87 -42.22
C GLN A 205 12.56 -19.52 -43.10
N SER A 206 13.85 -19.84 -42.84
CA SER A 206 14.64 -20.51 -41.78
C SER A 206 16.15 -20.43 -42.16
N LEU A 207 17.06 -20.96 -41.30
CA LEU A 207 18.37 -21.64 -41.59
C LEU A 207 19.69 -20.80 -41.64
N THR A 208 20.61 -20.95 -40.65
CA THR A 208 21.92 -21.73 -40.61
C THR A 208 23.08 -21.14 -41.44
N THR A 209 24.39 -21.16 -41.16
CA THR A 209 25.31 -22.02 -40.37
C THR A 209 26.75 -21.40 -40.33
N SER A 210 27.44 -21.50 -39.19
CA SER A 210 28.88 -21.81 -38.86
C SER A 210 30.10 -21.57 -39.80
N VAL A 211 31.26 -21.13 -39.23
CA VAL A 211 32.62 -21.81 -39.20
C VAL A 211 33.87 -20.85 -39.14
N THR A 212 34.66 -20.98 -38.04
CA THR A 212 36.14 -20.87 -37.74
C THR A 212 37.06 -19.65 -38.00
N ASP A 213 37.64 -19.12 -36.90
CA ASP A 213 39.03 -18.69 -36.46
C ASP A 213 40.25 -18.75 -37.45
N PRO A 214 41.46 -18.15 -37.20
CA PRO A 214 41.97 -17.41 -36.01
C PRO A 214 42.84 -16.15 -36.26
N GLY A 215 43.14 -15.38 -35.20
CA GLY A 215 44.28 -14.44 -35.18
C GLY A 215 44.20 -13.29 -34.16
N THR A 216 44.84 -13.44 -33.00
CA THR A 216 45.22 -12.36 -32.06
C THR A 216 46.62 -11.81 -32.43
N PRO A 217 46.94 -10.53 -32.16
CA PRO A 217 47.36 -10.14 -30.80
C PRO A 217 46.80 -8.78 -30.31
N ASP A 218 46.35 -8.84 -29.06
CA ASP A 218 46.58 -7.90 -27.94
C ASP A 218 46.73 -6.39 -28.24
N ASP A 219 45.70 -5.62 -27.86
CA ASP A 219 45.92 -4.34 -27.19
C ASP A 219 44.73 -4.00 -26.26
N SER A 220 45.00 -4.13 -24.97
CA SER A 220 44.49 -3.33 -23.85
C SER A 220 43.37 -2.30 -24.12
N ILE A 221 42.19 -2.58 -23.55
CA ILE A 221 41.41 -1.76 -22.59
C ILE A 221 40.08 -2.50 -22.39
N THR A 222 40.00 -3.36 -21.37
CA THR A 222 38.71 -3.85 -20.91
C THR A 222 38.06 -2.75 -20.09
N ALA A 223 37.05 -2.09 -20.67
CA ALA A 223 36.11 -1.29 -19.91
C ALA A 223 35.44 -2.20 -18.87
N VAL A 224 35.85 -2.06 -17.61
CA VAL A 224 35.16 -2.67 -16.48
C VAL A 224 33.86 -1.90 -16.27
N HIS A 225 32.86 -2.15 -17.11
CA HIS A 225 31.49 -1.84 -16.74
C HIS A 225 31.11 -2.79 -15.61
N THR A 226 31.12 -2.26 -14.40
CA THR A 226 30.73 -3.01 -13.22
C THR A 226 29.28 -3.48 -13.41
N LYS A 227 29.01 -4.77 -13.14
CA LYS A 227 27.66 -5.37 -13.15
C LYS A 227 26.60 -4.59 -12.33
N SER A 228 27.03 -3.62 -11.54
CA SER A 228 26.20 -2.72 -10.72
C SER A 228 25.36 -1.75 -11.55
N GLU A 229 25.86 -1.29 -12.71
CA GLU A 229 25.23 -0.19 -13.47
C GLU A 229 23.98 -0.62 -14.25
N VAL A 230 23.84 -1.92 -14.54
CA VAL A 230 22.73 -2.51 -15.33
C VAL A 230 21.57 -3.00 -14.42
N ALA A 231 21.73 -2.95 -13.10
CA ALA A 231 20.85 -3.68 -12.19
C ALA A 231 19.48 -3.01 -11.92
N PHE A 232 19.34 -1.71 -12.19
CA PHE A 232 18.08 -0.97 -11.97
C PHE A 232 17.22 -0.78 -13.22
N THR A 233 17.78 -0.94 -14.42
CA THR A 233 17.06 -0.68 -15.68
C THR A 233 15.96 -1.70 -15.99
N ASN A 234 15.90 -2.81 -15.24
CA ASN A 234 14.96 -3.91 -15.46
C ASN A 234 13.99 -4.17 -14.29
N LEU A 235 13.97 -3.32 -13.25
CA LEU A 235 12.95 -3.45 -12.20
C LEU A 235 11.61 -2.94 -12.73
N GLY A 236 10.55 -3.75 -12.61
CA GLY A 236 9.21 -3.28 -12.89
C GLY A 236 8.83 -2.18 -11.92
N VAL A 237 8.10 -1.17 -12.38
CA VAL A 237 7.53 -0.10 -11.53
C VAL A 237 6.80 -0.68 -10.31
N TRP A 238 6.12 -1.80 -10.52
CA TRP A 238 5.40 -2.54 -9.48
C TRP A 238 6.30 -3.26 -8.48
N ASP A 239 7.55 -3.56 -8.85
CA ASP A 239 8.56 -4.08 -7.91
C ASP A 239 8.97 -3.00 -6.93
N VAL A 240 9.23 -1.79 -7.42
CA VAL A 240 9.58 -0.64 -6.57
C VAL A 240 8.42 -0.30 -5.64
N CYS A 241 7.17 -0.36 -6.11
CA CYS A 241 5.99 -0.14 -5.25
C CYS A 241 5.95 -1.06 -4.01
N ARG A 242 6.51 -2.27 -4.09
CA ARG A 242 6.52 -3.25 -3.00
C ARG A 242 7.67 -3.05 -2.01
N TRP A 243 8.51 -2.04 -2.21
CA TRP A 243 9.62 -1.75 -1.31
C TRP A 243 9.13 -1.21 0.03
N THR A 244 9.58 -1.85 1.10
CA THR A 244 9.44 -1.30 2.45
C THR A 244 10.43 -0.15 2.67
N GLN A 245 10.27 0.62 3.74
CA GLN A 245 11.23 1.62 4.17
C GLN A 245 12.65 1.04 4.28
N TYR A 246 12.79 -0.17 4.84
CA TYR A 246 14.08 -0.86 4.95
C TYR A 246 14.75 -1.09 3.59
N ARG A 247 13.96 -1.41 2.56
CA ARG A 247 14.46 -1.57 1.19
C ARG A 247 14.88 -0.23 0.58
N VAL A 248 14.15 0.85 0.84
CA VAL A 248 14.56 2.22 0.43
C VAL A 248 15.87 2.63 1.11
N MET A 249 16.03 2.34 2.41
CA MET A 249 17.30 2.55 3.12
C MET A 249 18.44 1.74 2.50
N ALA A 250 18.18 0.49 2.13
CA ALA A 250 19.16 -0.34 1.43
C ALA A 250 19.52 0.19 0.03
N TRP A 251 18.56 0.79 -0.68
CA TRP A 251 18.83 1.51 -1.93
C TRP A 251 19.71 2.74 -1.71
N LEU A 252 19.49 3.53 -0.65
CA LEU A 252 20.37 4.66 -0.30
C LEU A 252 21.81 4.20 -0.05
N ASN A 253 22.00 3.08 0.67
CA ASN A 253 23.33 2.49 0.84
C ASN A 253 23.96 2.10 -0.51
N PHE A 254 23.16 1.52 -1.43
CA PHE A 254 23.63 1.10 -2.75
C PHE A 254 24.04 2.28 -3.63
N ILE A 255 23.31 3.38 -3.61
CA ILE A 255 23.65 4.60 -4.37
C ILE A 255 24.69 5.47 -3.65
N GLU A 256 25.47 4.89 -2.74
CA GLU A 256 26.57 5.55 -2.03
C GLU A 256 26.13 6.74 -1.14
N LEU A 257 24.93 6.65 -0.56
CA LEU A 257 24.39 7.61 0.41
C LEU A 257 24.04 6.97 1.78
N PRO A 258 24.89 6.08 2.35
CA PRO A 258 24.55 5.33 3.55
C PRO A 258 24.36 6.22 4.79
N GLU A 259 25.05 7.36 4.88
CA GLU A 259 24.99 8.25 6.05
C GLU A 259 23.64 8.98 6.18
N TYR A 260 22.87 9.07 5.10
CA TYR A 260 21.55 9.71 5.11
C TYR A 260 20.41 8.71 5.32
N ALA A 261 20.65 7.40 5.11
CA ALA A 261 19.62 6.37 5.23
C ALA A 261 18.85 6.38 6.57
N PRO A 262 19.48 6.59 7.74
CA PRO A 262 18.76 6.70 9.02
C PRO A 262 17.71 7.82 9.06
N GLY A 263 17.85 8.86 8.23
CA GLY A 263 16.87 9.96 8.13
C GLY A 263 15.50 9.52 7.60
N LEU A 264 15.39 8.33 7.01
CA LEU A 264 14.10 7.78 6.61
C LEU A 264 13.29 7.26 7.81
N ALA A 265 13.92 6.86 8.92
CA ALA A 265 13.23 6.22 10.02
C ALA A 265 12.06 7.09 10.53
N GLY A 266 10.84 6.55 10.51
CA GLY A 266 9.65 7.28 10.96
C GLY A 266 9.08 8.32 9.98
N SER A 267 9.66 8.47 8.78
CA SER A 267 9.21 9.44 7.76
C SER A 267 7.96 9.01 6.97
N GLY A 268 7.59 7.73 7.03
CA GLY A 268 6.57 7.13 6.16
C GLY A 268 7.02 6.91 4.71
N VAL A 269 8.27 7.18 4.34
CA VAL A 269 8.75 6.96 2.95
C VAL A 269 9.01 5.47 2.70
N HIS A 270 8.32 4.95 1.68
CA HIS A 270 8.42 3.59 1.15
C HIS A 270 8.19 3.62 -0.37
N GLY A 271 8.34 2.48 -1.03
CA GLY A 271 8.32 2.37 -2.50
C GLY A 271 7.03 2.87 -3.16
N ALA A 272 5.87 2.49 -2.61
CA ALA A 272 4.58 2.94 -3.14
C ALA A 272 4.43 4.48 -3.08
N LEU A 273 4.89 5.12 -2.00
CA LEU A 273 4.90 6.58 -1.91
C LEU A 273 5.84 7.19 -2.96
N ILE A 274 7.02 6.61 -3.15
CA ILE A 274 8.00 7.06 -4.16
C ILE A 274 7.41 7.03 -5.56
N VAL A 275 6.72 5.96 -5.91
CA VAL A 275 6.23 5.72 -7.27
C VAL A 275 4.88 6.41 -7.53
N LEU A 276 3.93 6.31 -6.61
CA LEU A 276 2.52 6.64 -6.87
C LEU A 276 2.14 8.06 -6.47
N GLU A 277 2.90 8.72 -5.60
CA GLU A 277 2.62 10.10 -5.17
C GLU A 277 3.51 11.10 -5.93
N ASP A 278 2.90 11.86 -6.85
CA ASP A 278 3.66 12.76 -7.74
C ASP A 278 4.27 13.95 -7.02
N ARG A 279 3.66 14.38 -5.91
CA ARG A 279 4.21 15.45 -5.07
C ARG A 279 5.40 15.00 -4.23
N LEU A 280 5.72 13.71 -4.17
CA LEU A 280 7.00 13.24 -3.61
C LEU A 280 8.11 13.40 -4.64
N THR A 281 8.85 14.51 -4.51
CA THR A 281 9.96 14.90 -5.40
C THR A 281 11.32 14.52 -4.80
N PRO A 282 12.40 14.46 -5.61
CA PRO A 282 13.76 14.26 -5.10
C PRO A 282 14.19 15.33 -4.11
N ASP A 283 13.73 16.58 -4.28
CA ASP A 283 14.02 17.66 -3.34
C ASP A 283 13.33 17.47 -2.00
N LEU A 284 12.07 17.01 -2.00
CA LEU A 284 11.37 16.63 -0.78
C LEU A 284 12.07 15.43 -0.11
N LEU A 285 12.46 14.41 -0.87
CA LEU A 285 13.22 13.28 -0.34
C LEU A 285 14.54 13.74 0.29
N ALA A 286 15.28 14.64 -0.37
CA ALA A 286 16.51 15.22 0.18
C ALA A 286 16.27 15.99 1.50
N ASN A 287 15.13 16.68 1.63
CA ASN A 287 14.75 17.37 2.86
C ASN A 287 14.42 16.39 3.99
N ILE A 288 13.69 15.32 3.69
CA ILE A 288 13.37 14.23 4.63
C ILE A 288 14.67 13.56 5.11
N LEU A 289 15.61 13.32 4.20
CA LEU A 289 16.94 12.77 4.49
C LEU A 289 17.89 13.76 5.20
N HIS A 290 17.42 14.97 5.48
CA HIS A 290 18.20 16.04 6.09
C HIS A 290 19.49 16.40 5.34
N ILE A 291 19.49 16.24 4.00
CA ILE A 291 20.61 16.66 3.14
C ILE A 291 20.53 18.19 3.00
N PRO A 292 21.51 18.97 3.46
CA PRO A 292 21.45 20.43 3.35
C PRO A 292 21.39 20.93 1.89
N SER A 293 20.76 22.07 1.63
CA SER A 293 20.63 22.65 0.28
C SER A 293 21.96 23.04 -0.35
N ASN A 294 22.98 23.34 0.47
CA ASN A 294 24.33 23.65 0.00
C ASN A 294 25.14 22.41 -0.45
N LYS A 295 24.72 21.19 -0.14
CA LYS A 295 25.33 19.94 -0.65
C LYS A 295 24.83 19.63 -2.06
N THR A 296 25.08 20.53 -3.00
CA THR A 296 24.52 20.49 -4.36
C THR A 296 24.91 19.24 -5.13
N LEU A 297 26.15 18.74 -4.96
CA LEU A 297 26.60 17.50 -5.62
C LEU A 297 25.82 16.28 -5.13
N VAL A 298 25.59 16.17 -3.82
CA VAL A 298 24.82 15.07 -3.21
C VAL A 298 23.36 15.11 -3.67
N ARG A 299 22.75 16.29 -3.68
CA ARG A 299 21.37 16.47 -4.16
C ARG A 299 21.22 16.15 -5.64
N ARG A 300 22.18 16.55 -6.48
CA ARG A 300 22.20 16.21 -7.91
C ARG A 300 22.34 14.70 -8.13
N HIS A 301 23.21 14.05 -7.35
CA HIS A 301 23.36 12.59 -7.39
C HIS A 301 22.07 11.86 -7.00
N LEU A 302 21.46 12.25 -5.87
CA LEU A 302 20.16 11.71 -5.44
C LEU A 302 19.07 11.92 -6.50
N ASN A 303 19.02 13.10 -7.12
CA ASN A 303 18.04 13.40 -8.18
C ASN A 303 18.21 12.46 -9.39
N SER A 304 19.44 12.29 -9.89
CA SER A 304 19.75 11.36 -10.98
C SER A 304 19.33 9.93 -10.63
N LYS A 305 19.70 9.46 -9.43
CA LYS A 305 19.38 8.10 -9.00
C LYS A 305 17.90 7.88 -8.70
N PHE A 306 17.19 8.92 -8.28
CA PHE A 306 15.74 8.88 -8.12
C PHE A 306 15.05 8.72 -9.48
N ALA A 307 15.47 9.49 -10.50
CA ALA A 307 14.93 9.37 -11.85
C ALA A 307 15.17 7.98 -12.45
N GLU A 308 16.38 7.43 -12.27
CA GLU A 308 16.71 6.04 -12.65
C GLU A 308 15.81 5.02 -11.93
N LEU A 309 15.53 5.20 -10.64
CA LEU A 309 14.71 4.28 -9.84
C LEU A 309 13.25 4.24 -10.29
N VAL A 310 12.65 5.39 -10.59
CA VAL A 310 11.22 5.48 -10.92
C VAL A 310 10.93 5.26 -12.41
N GLY A 311 11.92 5.42 -13.28
CA GLY A 311 11.76 5.32 -14.72
C GLY A 311 11.14 6.56 -15.36
N GLU A 312 11.25 6.65 -16.69
CA GLU A 312 10.95 7.86 -17.48
C GLU A 312 9.50 8.34 -17.32
N GLU A 313 8.52 7.44 -17.41
CA GLU A 313 7.10 7.80 -17.35
C GLU A 313 6.71 8.47 -16.03
N ILE A 314 7.12 7.87 -14.91
CA ILE A 314 6.85 8.41 -13.57
C ILE A 314 7.65 9.68 -13.33
N TRP A 315 8.87 9.73 -13.85
CA TRP A 315 9.70 10.92 -13.75
C TRP A 315 9.06 12.12 -14.48
N GLN A 316 8.54 11.93 -15.69
CA GLN A 316 7.81 12.95 -16.44
C GLN A 316 6.56 13.43 -15.69
N ARG A 317 5.78 12.51 -15.12
CA ARG A 317 4.59 12.84 -14.32
C ARG A 317 4.95 13.71 -13.11
N LYS A 318 6.02 13.38 -12.39
CA LYS A 318 6.53 14.18 -11.26
C LYS A 318 7.05 15.54 -11.71
N GLN A 319 7.77 15.62 -12.83
CA GLN A 319 8.23 16.89 -13.38
C GLN A 319 7.07 17.82 -13.77
N ALA A 320 5.98 17.28 -14.35
CA ALA A 320 4.78 18.06 -14.65
C ALA A 320 4.20 18.69 -13.37
N VAL A 321 4.07 17.91 -12.29
CA VAL A 321 3.60 18.40 -10.99
C VAL A 321 4.57 19.42 -10.37
N MET A 322 5.87 19.25 -10.52
CA MET A 322 6.88 20.20 -10.02
C MET A 322 6.84 21.55 -10.75
N ASN A 323 6.44 21.56 -12.02
CA ASN A 323 6.42 22.76 -12.86
C ASN A 323 5.05 23.45 -12.88
N ASP A 324 4.03 22.85 -12.27
CA ASP A 324 2.68 23.40 -12.19
C ASP A 324 2.56 24.35 -10.99
N PRO A 325 2.38 25.67 -11.20
CA PRO A 325 2.27 26.65 -10.13
C PRO A 325 0.97 26.53 -9.32
N ASP A 326 -0.06 25.86 -9.85
CA ASP A 326 -1.36 25.70 -9.18
C ASP A 326 -1.35 24.54 -8.16
N ILE A 327 -0.34 23.66 -8.22
CA ILE A 327 -0.19 22.55 -7.29
C ILE A 327 0.63 22.96 -6.07
N VAL A 328 0.03 22.86 -4.89
CA VAL A 328 0.72 23.11 -3.62
C VAL A 328 1.77 22.03 -3.36
N ALA A 329 3.03 22.46 -3.23
CA ALA A 329 4.14 21.58 -2.93
C ALA A 329 3.95 20.86 -1.59
N LEU A 330 4.18 19.54 -1.59
CA LEU A 330 4.21 18.73 -0.38
C LEU A 330 5.50 19.02 0.39
N THR A 331 5.40 19.16 1.71
CA THR A 331 6.54 19.35 2.60
C THR A 331 6.48 18.37 3.76
N GLN A 332 7.61 18.13 4.42
CA GLN A 332 7.70 17.29 5.62
C GLN A 332 6.81 17.77 6.80
N HIS A 333 6.36 19.02 6.76
CA HIS A 333 5.54 19.64 7.81
C HIS A 333 4.12 19.94 7.35
N SER A 334 3.76 19.55 6.11
CA SER A 334 2.41 19.75 5.59
C SER A 334 1.40 19.03 6.48
N LYS A 335 0.29 19.70 6.77
CA LYS A 335 -0.80 19.16 7.59
C LYS A 335 -2.00 18.84 6.73
N ILE A 336 -2.76 17.84 7.15
CA ILE A 336 -4.02 17.48 6.50
C ILE A 336 -4.97 18.69 6.55
N LYS A 337 -5.50 19.07 5.38
CA LYS A 337 -6.56 20.07 5.25
C LYS A 337 -7.88 19.35 4.92
N PRO A 338 -8.88 19.39 5.80
CA PRO A 338 -10.14 18.66 5.61
C PRO A 338 -10.92 19.05 4.35
N SER A 339 -10.70 20.26 3.82
CA SER A 339 -11.46 20.81 2.67
C SER A 339 -10.95 20.37 1.29
N GLU A 340 -9.78 19.75 1.19
CA GLU A 340 -9.10 19.47 -0.09
C GLU A 340 -9.12 17.97 -0.48
N LEU A 341 -9.71 17.09 0.34
CA LEU A 341 -9.69 15.63 0.17
C LEU A 341 -11.12 15.08 0.13
N ARG A 342 -11.45 14.24 -0.87
CA ARG A 342 -12.79 13.65 -1.01
C ARG A 342 -12.94 12.49 -0.01
N GLU A 343 -14.17 12.24 0.45
CA GLU A 343 -14.51 11.16 1.41
C GLU A 343 -14.10 9.75 0.92
N THR A 344 -13.78 9.58 -0.36
CA THR A 344 -13.36 8.32 -1.00
C THR A 344 -11.84 8.04 -0.95
N ASP A 345 -11.04 8.91 -0.34
CA ASP A 345 -9.60 9.01 -0.65
C ASP A 345 -8.63 8.24 0.30
N LEU A 346 -9.02 7.08 0.85
CA LEU A 346 -8.10 6.18 1.57
C LEU A 346 -8.19 4.71 1.11
#